data_AF-A0A2V9GWT0-F1
#
_entry.id   AF-A0A2V9GWT0-F1
#
_cell.length_a   1.000
_cell.length_b   1.000
_cell.length_c   1.000
_cell.angle_alpha   90.00
_cell.angle_beta   90.00
_cell.angle_gamma   90.00
#
_symmetry.space_group_name_H-M   'P 1'
#
loop_
_entity.id
_entity.type
_entity.pdbx_description
1 polymer ?
#
loop_
_entity_poly.entity_id
_entity_poly.type
_entity_poly.pdbx_seq_one_letter_code
_entity_poly.pdbx_strand_id
1 'polypeptide(L)'
;MKRLTYLLLAGIALLGLGSGNAFAQATASGAIQGTVTDKSGAVVGGAQVVAKNKGTDLERTVTTSDTGYYRFELLPVGTYTVTVSKSAK
;
A
#
# COMPACT_ATOMS: atom_id res chain seq x y z
N MET A 1 28.27 -46.31 6.23
CA MET A 1 28.69 -44.89 6.31
C MET A 1 28.61 -44.17 4.97
N LYS A 2 29.19 -44.69 3.87
CA LYS A 2 29.16 -44.03 2.54
C LYS A 2 27.76 -43.69 2.00
N ARG A 3 26.77 -44.59 2.21
CA ARG A 3 25.36 -44.36 1.81
C ARG A 3 24.72 -43.15 2.51
N LEU A 4 25.03 -42.96 3.80
CA LEU A 4 24.55 -41.81 4.58
C LEU A 4 25.23 -40.51 4.10
N THR A 5 26.51 -40.57 3.76
CA THR A 5 27.25 -39.45 3.17
C THR A 5 26.67 -39.00 1.83
N TYR A 6 26.29 -39.93 0.93
CA TYR A 6 25.66 -39.57 -0.34
C TYR A 6 24.27 -38.96 -0.18
N LEU A 7 23.48 -39.43 0.78
CA LEU A 7 22.16 -38.85 1.08
C LEU A 7 22.28 -37.42 1.63
N LEU A 8 23.27 -37.16 2.49
CA LEU A 8 23.56 -35.82 3.00
C LEU A 8 24.03 -34.88 1.88
N LEU A 9 24.90 -35.34 0.98
CA LEU A 9 25.37 -34.55 -0.16
C LEU A 9 24.24 -34.24 -1.15
N ALA A 10 23.34 -35.20 -1.41
CA ALA A 10 22.16 -34.98 -2.24
C ALA A 10 21.20 -33.95 -1.61
N GLY A 11 20.97 -34.03 -0.30
CA GLY A 11 20.14 -33.06 0.42
C GLY A 11 20.70 -31.63 0.37
N ILE A 12 22.02 -31.48 0.53
CA ILE A 12 22.70 -30.16 0.43
C ILE A 12 22.62 -29.61 -1.00
N ALA A 13 22.83 -30.47 -2.02
CA ALA A 13 22.72 -30.06 -3.42
C ALA A 13 21.30 -29.60 -3.79
N LEU A 14 20.26 -30.28 -3.28
CA LEU A 14 18.86 -29.89 -3.48
C LEU A 14 18.51 -28.55 -2.80
N LEU A 15 19.05 -28.29 -1.61
CA LEU A 15 18.84 -27.03 -0.92
C LEU A 15 19.51 -25.84 -1.65
N GLY A 16 20.68 -26.06 -2.27
CA GLY A 16 21.36 -25.03 -3.06
C GLY A 16 20.60 -24.63 -4.33
N LEU A 17 19.94 -25.59 -4.99
CA LEU A 17 19.18 -25.37 -6.23
C LEU A 17 17.84 -24.65 -6.02
N GLY A 18 17.33 -24.61 -4.77
CA GLY A 18 16.09 -23.91 -4.40
C GLY A 18 16.25 -22.43 -4.06
N SER A 19 17.48 -21.89 -4.10
CA SER A 19 17.81 -20.50 -3.80
C SER A 19 17.41 -19.58 -4.95
N GLY A 20 16.12 -19.50 -5.27
CA GLY A 20 15.61 -18.58 -6.30
C GLY A 20 15.87 -17.13 -5.92
N ASN A 21 16.18 -16.28 -6.91
CA ASN A 21 16.30 -14.85 -6.71
C ASN A 21 14.96 -14.29 -6.20
N ALA A 22 14.94 -13.70 -5.01
CA ALA A 22 13.79 -12.94 -4.53
C ALA A 22 13.74 -11.62 -5.30
N PHE A 23 12.92 -11.56 -6.35
CA PHE A 23 12.65 -10.31 -7.04
C PHE A 23 11.82 -9.40 -6.12
N ALA A 24 12.33 -8.20 -5.82
CA ALA A 24 11.53 -7.16 -5.20
C ALA A 24 10.46 -6.73 -6.22
N GLN A 25 9.26 -7.30 -6.11
CA GLN A 25 8.12 -6.93 -6.94
C GLN A 25 7.62 -5.54 -6.54
N ALA A 26 8.17 -4.50 -7.18
CA ALA A 26 7.69 -3.14 -7.05
C ALA A 26 6.68 -2.85 -8.16
N THR A 27 5.40 -2.86 -7.82
CA THR A 27 4.37 -2.36 -8.73
C THR A 27 4.49 -0.84 -8.83
N ALA A 28 4.50 -0.30 -10.05
CA ALA A 28 4.45 1.14 -10.27
C ALA A 28 3.24 1.72 -9.53
N SER A 29 3.52 2.54 -8.52
CA SER A 29 2.52 3.10 -7.63
C SER A 29 2.84 4.55 -7.29
N GLY A 30 1.80 5.30 -6.97
CA GLY A 30 1.88 6.70 -6.61
C GLY A 30 1.30 6.97 -5.23
N ALA A 31 1.29 8.24 -4.87
CA ALA A 31 0.66 8.74 -3.66
C ALA A 31 -0.28 9.90 -4.00
N ILE A 32 -1.39 9.99 -3.27
CA ILE A 32 -2.27 11.16 -3.26
C ILE A 32 -2.24 11.71 -1.84
N GLN A 33 -1.90 12.98 -1.69
CA GLN A 33 -1.85 13.64 -0.39
C GLN A 33 -2.38 15.06 -0.47
N GLY A 34 -2.83 15.58 0.66
CA GLY A 34 -3.33 16.94 0.76
C GLY A 34 -3.75 17.29 2.18
N THR A 35 -4.36 18.46 2.31
CA THR A 35 -4.90 18.96 3.57
C THR A 35 -6.36 19.35 3.36
N VAL A 36 -7.25 18.90 4.23
CA VAL A 36 -8.66 19.27 4.21
C VAL A 36 -8.86 20.54 5.03
N THR A 37 -9.49 21.55 4.42
CA THR A 37 -9.90 22.80 5.07
C THR A 37 -11.40 23.04 4.91
N ASP A 38 -11.97 23.84 5.81
CA ASP A 38 -13.35 24.33 5.68
C ASP A 38 -13.43 25.65 4.90
N LYS A 39 -14.64 26.21 4.77
CA LYS A 39 -14.88 27.47 4.05
C LYS A 39 -14.21 28.70 4.68
N SER A 40 -13.85 28.64 5.96
CA SER A 40 -13.09 29.69 6.66
C SER A 40 -11.58 29.56 6.44
N GLY A 41 -11.13 28.43 5.87
CA GLY A 41 -9.72 28.09 5.72
C GLY A 41 -9.14 27.34 6.91
N ALA A 42 -9.94 27.02 7.93
CA ALA A 42 -9.49 26.24 9.08
C ALA A 42 -9.29 24.77 8.69
N VAL A 43 -8.26 24.13 9.24
CA VAL A 43 -7.97 22.71 9.00
C VAL A 43 -9.02 21.81 9.63
N VAL A 44 -9.37 20.72 8.94
CA VAL A 44 -10.41 19.79 9.37
C VAL A 44 -9.79 18.43 9.67
N GLY A 45 -9.46 18.20 10.94
CA GLY A 45 -9.04 16.87 11.43
C GLY A 45 -10.19 15.90 11.62
N GLY A 46 -9.95 14.59 11.50
CA GLY A 46 -10.99 13.56 11.67
C GLY A 46 -12.00 13.45 10.52
N ALA A 47 -11.76 14.12 9.38
CA ALA A 47 -12.57 13.92 8.18
C ALA A 47 -12.20 12.60 7.51
N GLN A 48 -13.19 11.88 6.97
CA GLN A 48 -12.96 10.71 6.15
C GLN A 48 -12.66 11.14 4.72
N VAL A 49 -11.59 10.58 4.14
CA VAL A 49 -11.21 10.78 2.74
C VAL A 49 -11.20 9.43 2.06
N VAL A 50 -11.92 9.32 0.95
CA VAL A 50 -12.04 8.11 0.13
C VAL A 50 -11.44 8.40 -1.24
N ALA A 51 -10.48 7.59 -1.68
CA ALA A 51 -9.95 7.60 -3.04
C ALA A 51 -10.44 6.35 -3.78
N LYS A 52 -11.22 6.57 -4.86
CA LYS A 52 -11.75 5.51 -5.72
C LYS A 52 -11.10 5.54 -7.08
N ASN A 53 -10.45 4.45 -7.49
CA ASN A 53 -9.93 4.28 -8.84
C ASN A 53 -11.09 4.10 -9.83
N LYS A 54 -11.19 4.96 -10.85
CA LYS A 54 -12.28 4.93 -11.84
C LYS A 54 -12.23 3.73 -12.79
N GLY A 55 -11.07 3.10 -12.97
CA GLY A 55 -10.88 1.99 -13.90
C GLY A 55 -11.03 0.61 -13.26
N THR A 56 -10.76 0.51 -11.95
CA THR A 56 -10.73 -0.78 -11.22
C THR A 56 -11.72 -0.87 -10.07
N ASP A 57 -12.42 0.23 -9.76
CA ASP A 57 -13.29 0.38 -8.58
C ASP A 57 -12.58 0.13 -7.23
N LEU A 58 -11.24 0.06 -7.22
CA LEU A 58 -10.47 -0.03 -5.99
C LEU A 58 -10.71 1.22 -5.14
N GLU A 59 -11.12 1.01 -3.89
CA GLU A 59 -11.33 2.07 -2.91
C GLU A 59 -10.31 2.00 -1.78
N ARG A 60 -9.82 3.17 -1.36
CA ARG A 60 -8.97 3.35 -0.19
C ARG A 60 -9.55 4.47 0.66
N THR A 61 -9.59 4.25 1.96
CA THR A 61 -10.12 5.22 2.92
C THR A 61 -9.06 5.54 3.96
N VAL A 62 -8.91 6.83 4.26
CA VAL A 62 -8.08 7.34 5.35
C VAL A 62 -8.84 8.41 6.12
N THR A 63 -8.43 8.65 7.35
CA THR A 63 -8.95 9.76 8.16
C THR A 63 -7.88 10.85 8.24
N THR A 64 -8.29 12.12 8.12
CA THR A 64 -7.36 13.24 8.26
C THR A 64 -6.82 13.31 9.70
N SER A 65 -5.54 13.64 9.81
CA SER A 65 -4.90 13.98 11.10
C SER A 65 -5.44 15.29 11.68
N ASP A 66 -5.06 15.65 12.90
CA ASP A 66 -5.50 16.88 13.57
C ASP A 66 -5.14 18.17 12.80
N THR A 67 -4.13 18.12 11.92
CA THR A 67 -3.75 19.23 11.03
C THR A 67 -4.50 19.21 9.69
N GLY A 68 -5.49 18.34 9.54
CA GLY A 68 -6.26 18.15 8.30
C GLY A 68 -5.51 17.37 7.22
N TYR A 69 -4.26 16.95 7.46
CA TYR A 69 -3.45 16.23 6.48
C TYR A 69 -3.94 14.80 6.26
N TYR A 70 -3.92 14.35 5.00
CA TYR A 70 -4.15 12.96 4.59
C TYR A 70 -3.12 12.51 3.54
N ARG A 71 -2.85 11.20 3.50
CA ARG A 71 -2.01 10.56 2.50
C ARG A 71 -2.48 9.15 2.19
N PHE A 72 -2.62 8.86 0.90
CA PHE A 72 -2.70 7.51 0.37
C PHE A 72 -1.36 7.14 -0.24
N GLU A 73 -0.83 5.98 0.11
CA GLU A 73 0.43 5.44 -0.44
C GLU A 73 0.14 4.20 -1.27
N LEU A 74 1.08 3.87 -2.15
CA LEU A 74 1.06 2.65 -2.98
C LEU A 74 -0.22 2.52 -3.82
N LEU A 75 -0.77 3.64 -4.30
CA LEU A 75 -1.92 3.63 -5.19
C LEU A 75 -1.49 3.15 -6.59
N PRO A 76 -2.16 2.14 -7.17
CA PRO A 76 -1.96 1.79 -8.57
C PRO A 76 -2.15 3.00 -9.49
N VAL A 77 -1.41 3.05 -10.59
CA VAL A 77 -1.58 4.10 -11.60
C VAL A 77 -3.03 4.13 -12.12
N GLY A 78 -3.60 5.32 -12.25
CA GLY A 78 -4.95 5.51 -12.76
C GLY A 78 -5.57 6.84 -12.33
N THR A 79 -6.79 7.07 -12.80
CA THR A 79 -7.59 8.24 -12.43
C THR A 79 -8.42 7.93 -11.19
N TYR A 80 -8.34 8.80 -10.18
CA TYR A 80 -9.08 8.64 -8.94
C TYR A 80 -10.15 9.73 -8.77
N THR A 81 -11.30 9.35 -8.22
CA THR A 81 -12.22 10.30 -7.57
C THR A 81 -11.87 10.35 -6.10
N VAL A 82 -11.66 11.55 -5.56
CA VAL A 82 -11.43 11.75 -4.12
C VAL A 82 -12.69 12.39 -3.51
N THR A 83 -13.24 11.75 -2.49
CA THR A 83 -14.43 12.22 -1.77
C THR A 83 -14.06 12.45 -0.31
N VAL A 84 -14.43 13.62 0.22
CA VAL A 84 -14.21 13.98 1.61
C VAL A 84 -15.57 14.10 2.30
N SER A 85 -15.70 13.48 3.47
CA SER A 85 -16.89 13.57 4.30
C SER A 85 -16.52 13.80 5.77
N LYS A 86 -17.33 14.58 6.48
CA LYS A 86 -17.25 14.73 7.93
C LYS A 86 -18.64 14.88 8.49
N SER A 87 -19.01 14.03 9.44
CA SER A 87 -20.28 14.16 10.15
C SER A 87 -20.24 15.41 11.02
N ALA A 88 -21.24 16.27 10.91
CA ALA A 88 -21.52 17.28 11.93
C ALA A 88 -21.99 16.55 13.20
N LYS A 89 -21.46 16.94 14.35
CA LYS A 89 -21.96 16.50 15.64
C LYS A 89 -23.14 17.38 16.05
#